data_AF-A0A9Q3L948-F1
#
_entry.id   AF-A0A9Q3L948-F1
#
_cell.length_a   1.000
_cell.length_b   1.000
_cell.length_c   1.000
_cell.angle_alpha   90.00
_cell.angle_beta   90.00
_cell.angle_gamma   90.00
#
_symmetry.space_group_name_H-M   'P 1'
#
loop_
_entity.id
_entity.type
_entity.pdbx_description
1 polymer ?
#
loop_
_entity_poly.entity_id
_entity_poly.type
_entity_poly.pdbx_seq_one_letter_code
_entity_poly.pdbx_strand_id
1 'polypeptide(L)' 'MGHMSEDRTKERVASTAWGPKWEQELSEYIKTCERCQKANRKHGRKYGLLQHIEEPKHPWETINMDCVTGLVPGGK' A
#
# COMPACT_ATOMS: atom_id res chain seq x y z
N MET A 1 8.60 -1.75 -13.40
CA MET A 1 7.97 -2.89 -12.69
C MET A 1 6.65 -2.40 -12.13
N GLY A 2 5.53 -2.86 -12.68
CA GLY A 2 4.22 -2.21 -12.53
C GLY A 2 3.40 -2.76 -11.36
N HIS A 3 2.96 -1.84 -10.49
CA HIS A 3 1.91 -2.05 -9.50
C HIS A 3 0.56 -2.16 -10.24
N MET A 4 0.16 -3.35 -10.66
CA MET A 4 -1.09 -3.55 -11.38
C MET A 4 -2.27 -3.71 -10.40
N SER A 5 -2.95 -2.60 -10.14
CA SER A 5 -4.26 -2.57 -9.52
C SER A 5 -5.25 -3.48 -10.25
N GLU A 6 -6.26 -4.00 -9.54
CA GLU A 6 -7.31 -4.85 -10.13
C GLU A 6 -7.98 -4.19 -11.36
N ASP A 7 -8.14 -2.87 -11.33
CA ASP A 7 -8.77 -2.09 -12.41
C ASP A 7 -7.97 -2.13 -13.71
N ARG A 8 -6.63 -2.12 -13.64
CA ARG A 8 -5.76 -2.28 -14.83
C ARG A 8 -5.90 -3.67 -15.45
N THR A 9 -6.20 -4.68 -14.63
CA THR A 9 -6.41 -6.04 -15.11
C THR A 9 -7.75 -6.15 -15.81
N LYS A 10 -8.79 -5.50 -15.27
CA LYS A 10 -10.11 -5.39 -15.92
C LYS A 10 -10.03 -4.67 -17.26
N GLU A 11 -9.35 -3.53 -17.34
CA GLU A 11 -9.18 -2.78 -18.60
C GLU A 11 -8.53 -3.61 -19.71
N ARG A 12 -7.52 -4.42 -19.38
CA ARG A 12 -6.87 -5.30 -20.37
C ARG A 12 -7.78 -6.42 -20.84
N VAL A 13 -8.44 -7.09 -19.90
CA VAL A 13 -9.29 -8.25 -20.20
C VAL A 13 -10.58 -7.83 -20.89
N ALA A 14 -11.09 -6.62 -20.62
CA ALA A 14 -12.28 -6.06 -21.27
C ALA A 14 -12.15 -5.97 -22.81
N SER A 15 -10.93 -5.84 -23.33
CA SER A 15 -10.68 -5.77 -24.78
C SER A 15 -10.81 -7.11 -25.51
N THR A 16 -10.72 -8.24 -24.79
CA THR A 16 -10.71 -9.60 -25.35
C THR A 16 -11.77 -10.52 -24.76
N ALA A 17 -12.34 -10.16 -23.61
CA ALA A 17 -13.40 -10.92 -22.97
C ALA A 17 -14.76 -10.53 -23.54
N TRP A 18 -15.50 -11.51 -24.03
CA TRP A 18 -16.86 -11.35 -24.51
C TRP A 18 -17.77 -12.31 -23.74
N GLY A 19 -18.74 -11.77 -23.00
CA GLY A 19 -19.68 -12.59 -22.22
C GLY A 19 -20.37 -11.82 -21.09
N PRO A 20 -21.47 -12.34 -20.52
CA PRO A 20 -22.19 -11.66 -19.44
C PRO A 20 -21.53 -11.81 -18.06
N LYS A 21 -20.53 -12.68 -17.90
CA LYS A 21 -19.94 -13.05 -16.59
C LYS A 21 -18.41 -12.93 -16.51
N TRP A 22 -17.74 -12.41 -17.53
CA TRP A 22 -16.28 -12.36 -17.54
C TRP A 22 -15.71 -11.51 -16.39
N GLU A 23 -16.41 -10.47 -15.95
CA GLU A 23 -16.00 -9.66 -14.79
C GLU A 23 -16.04 -10.45 -13.48
N GLN A 24 -17.05 -11.32 -13.32
CA GLN A 24 -17.18 -12.18 -12.13
C GLN A 24 -16.06 -13.22 -12.11
N GLU A 25 -15.83 -13.89 -13.23
CA GLU A 25 -14.75 -14.88 -13.38
C GLU A 25 -13.37 -14.23 -13.15
N LEU A 26 -13.15 -13.02 -13.66
CA LEU A 26 -11.91 -12.27 -13.43
C LEU A 26 -11.74 -11.89 -11.96
N SER A 27 -12.80 -11.43 -11.30
CA SER A 27 -12.79 -11.13 -9.86
C SER A 27 -12.49 -12.40 -9.04
N GLU A 28 -13.09 -13.54 -9.38
CA GLU A 28 -12.82 -14.82 -8.72
C GLU A 28 -11.38 -15.30 -8.96
N TYR A 29 -10.87 -15.14 -10.18
CA TYR A 29 -9.47 -15.43 -10.52
C TYR A 29 -8.49 -14.57 -9.71
N ILE A 30 -8.72 -13.26 -9.63
CA ILE A 30 -7.88 -12.34 -8.84
C ILE A 30 -7.95 -12.70 -7.34
N LYS A 31 -9.12 -13.09 -6.84
CA LYS A 31 -9.32 -13.51 -5.44
C LYS A 31 -8.69 -14.86 -5.11
N THR A 32 -8.49 -15.75 -6.06
CA THR A 32 -7.91 -17.09 -5.83
C THR A 32 -6.43 -17.18 -6.24
N CYS A 33 -5.96 -16.26 -7.09
CA CYS A 33 -4.59 -16.22 -7.56
C CYS A 33 -3.62 -15.68 -6.50
N GLU A 34 -2.74 -16.55 -6.00
CA GLU A 34 -1.72 -16.21 -5.00
C GLU A 34 -0.78 -15.08 -5.47
N ARG A 35 -0.43 -15.04 -6.76
CA ARG A 35 0.43 -13.99 -7.33
C ARG A 35 -0.26 -12.63 -7.29
N CYS A 36 -1.54 -12.57 -7.64
CA CYS A 36 -2.35 -11.35 -7.56
C CYS A 36 -2.53 -10.91 -6.11
N GLN A 37 -2.82 -11.85 -5.19
CA GLN A 37 -2.96 -11.54 -3.76
C GLN A 37 -1.67 -11.04 -3.11
N LYS A 38 -0.50 -11.59 -3.48
CA LYS A 38 0.80 -11.11 -3.00
C LYS A 38 1.14 -9.73 -3.54
N ALA A 39 0.85 -9.47 -4.81
CA ALA A 39 1.12 -8.19 -5.47
C ALA A 39 0.16 -7.07 -5.02
N ASN A 40 -1.12 -7.40 -4.82
CA ASN A 40 -2.18 -6.50 -4.38
C ASN A 40 -2.52 -6.70 -2.90
N ARG A 41 -1.54 -7.11 -2.08
CA ARG A 41 -1.72 -7.22 -0.63
C ARG A 41 -2.39 -5.94 -0.16
N LYS A 42 -3.58 -6.04 0.43
CA LYS A 42 -4.27 -4.86 0.97
C LYS A 42 -3.35 -4.22 2.01
N HIS A 43 -2.77 -3.06 1.68
CA HIS A 43 -2.11 -2.20 2.65
C HIS A 43 -3.22 -1.66 3.56
N GLY A 44 -3.54 -2.38 4.63
CA GLY A 44 -4.77 -2.11 5.34
C GLY A 44 -4.97 -2.92 6.60
N ARG A 45 -3.99 -2.92 7.51
CA ARG A 45 -4.43 -2.62 8.87
C ARG A 45 -4.71 -1.13 8.85
N LYS A 46 -5.92 -0.71 9.25
CA LYS A 46 -6.12 0.69 9.63
C LYS A 46 -4.95 1.01 10.55
N TYR A 47 -4.13 2.01 10.19
CA TYR A 47 -3.16 2.54 11.13
C TYR A 47 -3.92 2.68 12.45
N GLY A 48 -3.46 2.00 13.50
CA GLY A 48 -4.13 2.06 14.79
C GLY A 48 -4.27 3.52 15.21
N LEU A 49 -5.12 3.80 16.20
CA LEU A 49 -5.14 5.14 16.79
C LEU A 49 -3.70 5.53 17.12
N LEU A 50 -3.30 6.72 16.63
CA LEU A 50 -1.99 7.29 16.91
C LEU A 50 -1.77 7.18 18.42
N GLN A 51 -0.68 6.53 18.84
CA GLN A 51 -0.39 6.41 20.27
C GLN A 51 -0.23 7.84 20.82
N HIS A 52 -1.02 8.19 21.82
CA HIS A 52 -0.93 9.49 22.47
C HIS A 52 0.37 9.55 23.25
N ILE A 53 1.21 10.55 22.98
CA ILE A 53 2.41 10.82 23.78
C ILE A 53 1.94 11.64 24.97
N GLU A 54 2.21 11.18 26.19
CA GLU A 54 1.92 11.97 27.39
C GLU A 54 2.69 13.29 27.36
N GLU A 55 2.04 14.38 27.77
CA GLU A 55 2.70 15.68 27.84
C GLU A 55 3.76 15.67 28.96
N PRO A 56 5.02 16.03 28.66
CA PRO A 56 6.05 16.14 29.68
C PRO A 56 5.71 17.28 30.65
N LYS A 57 5.83 17.01 31.95
CA LYS A 57 5.54 17.96 33.04
C LYS A 57 6.75 18.79 33.42
N HIS A 58 7.95 18.34 33.07
CA HIS A 58 9.21 19.00 33.39
C HIS A 58 10.10 19.19 32.15
N PRO A 59 10.97 20.21 32.14
CA PRO A 59 11.96 20.37 31.07
C PRO A 59 12.82 19.11 30.92
N TRP A 60 13.08 18.70 29.68
CA TRP A 60 13.93 17.54 29.31
C TRP A 60 13.40 16.15 29.66
N GLU A 61 12.13 16.02 30.06
CA GLU A 61 11.52 14.73 30.41
C GLU A 61 11.32 13.81 29.20
N THR A 62 11.16 14.35 27.99
CA THR A 62 11.02 13.57 26.76
C THR A 62 11.89 14.15 25.65
N ILE A 63 12.74 13.32 25.06
CA ILE A 63 13.59 13.66 23.91
C ILE A 63 13.30 12.64 22.80
N ASN A 64 12.73 13.12 21.69
CA ASN A 64 12.53 12.32 20.49
C ASN A 64 13.68 12.59 19.51
N MET A 65 14.24 11.55 18.92
CA MET A 65 15.34 11.63 17.96
C MET A 65 14.93 10.87 16.69
N ASP A 66 15.14 11.49 15.53
CA ASP A 66 15.00 10.84 14.23
C ASP A 66 16.30 10.97 13.43
N CYS A 67 16.61 9.97 12.62
CA CYS A 67 17.84 9.89 11.84
C CYS A 67 17.54 10.16 10.37
N VAL A 68 17.90 11.35 9.89
CA VAL A 68 17.71 11.71 8.48
C VAL A 68 18.83 11.07 7.64
N THR A 69 18.45 10.32 6.61
CA THR A 69 19.38 9.71 5.63
C THR A 69 19.16 10.30 4.25
N GLY A 70 20.14 10.20 3.35
CA GLY A 70 20.02 10.67 1.96
C GLY A 70 20.26 12.17 1.76
N LEU A 71 20.99 12.82 2.67
CA LEU A 71 21.44 14.20 2.46
C LEU A 71 22.37 14.27 1.24
N VAL A 72 22.17 15.28 0.40
CA VAL A 72 23.10 15.56 -0.70
C VAL A 72 24.49 15.86 -0.12
N PRO A 73 25.59 15.44 -0.79
CA PRO A 73 26.92 15.83 -0.38
C PRO A 73 26.99 17.36 -0.28
N GLY A 74 27.47 17.87 0.86
CA GLY A 74 27.64 19.31 1.04
C GLY A 74 28.50 19.87 -0.09
N GLY A 75 27.93 20.80 -0.86
CA GLY A 75 28.64 21.49 -1.93
C GLY A 75 29.91 22.15 -1.39
N LYS A 76 30.99 22.05 -2.18
CA LYS A 76 32.21 22.82 -1.96
C LYS A 76 31.99 24.29 -2.29
#